data_AF-A0A356B9K8-F1
#
_entry.id   AF-A0A356B9K8-F1
#
_cell.length_a   1.000
_cell.length_b   1.000
_cell.length_c   1.000
_cell.angle_alpha   90.00
_cell.angle_beta   90.00
_cell.angle_gamma   90.00
#
_symmetry.space_group_name_H-M   'P 1'
#
loop_
_entity.id
_entity.type
_entity.pdbx_description
1 polymer ?
#
loop_
_entity_poly.entity_id
_entity_poly.type
_entity_poly.pdbx_seq_one_letter_code
_entity_poly.pdbx_strand_id
1 'polypeptide(L)'
;MTTSISRAGLSINAPLTAEYDAILTEQACALLVELTREFRPALKQLLAKRQQVQQRYDAGELPDFLADTANIRRSDWRVAAIPADLQDRRVEITGPVDRKMIINALNADVKVFMADFEDSQAPSWAGVIEGQINLRDANLGTISYTDPQNGKQYALKDDPALLIARVRGLHLWEKHLLIDGEQIPGGLMDFALYFLHNYQTRLSNGTGVYYYVPKLQSHLEAKWWDDVFRYTELKFAQPVGTVRATVLIETLPAVFEMDEILYMLRDHIVALNCGRWDYIFSYIKTLKNHADRVLPDRQVVTMKQPFLNAYSRLLVKTCHKRGALAMGGMAAFIPAKDAEQNAAILAKVTADKELEASNGHDGTWVAHPGLAATANAVFDKYLAGGKQNQLDVSREEDEEISAAQLLEPCDGERTEEGMRTNIRVALQYIAAWISGKGCVPIYGLMEDAATAEISRTSIWQWIKHGKSLSNGKLITKALFASMLEEEAKVVKAEVGEATWAEQNFDRAQTLLLDITTSDQLVDFLTLPAYQLLD
;
A
#
# COMPACT_ATOMS: atom_id res chain seq x y z
N MET A 1 -13.87 19.99 24.32
CA MET A 1 -14.97 19.03 24.14
C MET A 1 -15.59 19.33 22.79
N THR A 2 -15.25 18.56 21.76
CA THR A 2 -15.90 18.64 20.45
C THR A 2 -17.32 18.09 20.62
N THR A 3 -18.32 18.92 20.34
CA THR A 3 -19.72 18.50 20.36
C THR A 3 -19.92 17.44 19.27
N SER A 4 -20.32 16.23 19.64
CA SER A 4 -20.59 15.17 18.67
C SER A 4 -21.78 15.57 17.78
N ILE A 5 -21.60 15.48 16.47
CA ILE A 5 -22.62 15.85 15.47
C ILE A 5 -23.26 14.56 14.95
N SER A 6 -24.59 14.47 14.95
CA SER A 6 -25.30 13.34 14.35
C SER A 6 -25.89 13.72 12.99
N ARG A 7 -25.63 12.91 11.96
CA ARG A 7 -26.15 13.09 10.60
C ARG A 7 -26.51 11.74 9.99
N ALA A 8 -27.77 11.54 9.62
CA ALA A 8 -28.28 10.28 9.05
C ALA A 8 -27.94 9.00 9.85
N GLY A 9 -27.77 9.11 11.19
CA GLY A 9 -27.36 7.98 12.04
C GLY A 9 -25.84 7.80 12.21
N LEU A 10 -25.04 8.62 11.54
CA LEU A 10 -23.59 8.72 11.74
C LEU A 10 -23.29 9.72 12.86
N SER A 11 -22.48 9.32 13.83
CA SER A 11 -21.93 10.21 14.87
C SER A 11 -20.53 10.66 14.45
N ILE A 12 -20.34 11.97 14.32
CA ILE A 12 -19.09 12.60 13.89
C ILE A 12 -18.45 13.25 15.13
N ASN A 13 -17.31 12.72 15.53
CA ASN A 13 -16.56 13.11 16.73
C ASN A 13 -15.30 13.92 16.39
N ALA A 14 -15.41 14.80 15.40
CA ALA A 14 -14.31 15.65 14.93
C ALA A 14 -14.85 17.01 14.45
N PRO A 15 -14.00 18.04 14.35
CA PRO A 15 -14.41 19.35 13.84
C PRO A 15 -14.96 19.26 12.41
N LEU A 16 -16.06 19.98 12.14
CA LEU A 16 -16.61 20.16 10.80
C LEU A 16 -16.48 21.64 10.38
N THR A 17 -15.77 21.86 9.28
CA THR A 17 -15.79 23.14 8.55
C THR A 17 -16.89 23.08 7.48
N ALA A 18 -17.23 24.23 6.88
CA ALA A 18 -18.19 24.26 5.77
C ALA A 18 -17.72 23.42 4.56
N GLU A 19 -16.41 23.32 4.33
CA GLU A 19 -15.83 22.48 3.27
C GLU A 19 -15.96 20.99 3.58
N TYR A 20 -15.77 20.61 4.85
CA TYR A 20 -15.92 19.21 5.29
C TYR A 20 -17.39 18.78 5.24
N ASP A 21 -18.32 19.70 5.52
CA ASP A 21 -19.76 19.48 5.35
C ASP A 21 -20.16 19.15 3.91
N ALA A 22 -19.43 19.67 2.92
CA ALA A 22 -19.66 19.35 1.52
C ALA A 22 -19.21 17.91 1.14
N ILE A 23 -18.35 17.28 1.94
CA ILE A 23 -17.98 15.87 1.78
C ILE A 23 -18.92 14.96 2.59
N LEU A 24 -19.21 15.34 3.84
CA LEU A 24 -20.04 14.55 4.74
C LEU A 24 -21.51 14.91 4.61
N THR A 25 -22.02 15.07 3.38
CA THR A 25 -23.43 15.40 3.13
C THR A 25 -24.38 14.38 3.76
N GLU A 26 -25.66 14.72 3.91
CA GLU A 26 -26.65 13.76 4.44
C GLU A 26 -26.66 12.44 3.66
N GLN A 27 -26.55 12.52 2.32
CA GLN A 27 -26.44 11.35 1.45
C GLN A 27 -25.16 10.54 1.70
N ALA A 28 -24.02 11.22 1.89
CA ALA A 28 -22.75 10.57 2.19
C ALA A 28 -22.81 9.83 3.53
N CYS A 29 -23.32 10.48 4.58
CA CYS A 29 -23.49 9.85 5.89
C CYS A 29 -24.47 8.67 5.84
N ALA A 30 -25.58 8.79 5.10
CA ALA A 30 -26.53 7.70 4.92
C ALA A 30 -25.88 6.50 4.21
N LEU A 31 -25.09 6.73 3.16
CA LEU A 31 -24.35 5.68 2.46
C LEU A 31 -23.36 4.98 3.39
N LEU A 32 -22.58 5.75 4.17
CA LEU A 32 -21.65 5.19 5.15
C LEU A 32 -22.38 4.34 6.20
N VAL A 33 -23.53 4.79 6.68
CA VAL A 33 -24.37 4.06 7.63
C VAL A 33 -24.84 2.73 7.07
N GLU A 34 -25.36 2.75 5.85
CA GLU A 34 -25.86 1.58 5.16
C GLU A 34 -24.75 0.55 4.89
N LEU A 35 -23.65 0.97 4.24
CA LEU A 35 -22.52 0.09 3.94
C LEU A 35 -21.88 -0.48 5.22
N THR A 36 -21.74 0.34 6.26
CA THR A 36 -21.16 -0.15 7.52
C THR A 36 -22.06 -1.19 8.17
N ARG A 37 -23.38 -0.96 8.24
CA ARG A 37 -24.31 -1.91 8.86
C ARG A 37 -24.35 -3.24 8.11
N GLU A 38 -24.27 -3.20 6.78
CA GLU A 38 -24.24 -4.39 5.94
C GLU A 38 -22.92 -5.16 6.09
N PHE A 39 -21.77 -4.48 5.98
CA PHE A 39 -20.49 -5.15 5.73
C PHE A 39 -19.55 -5.24 6.95
N ARG A 40 -19.72 -4.41 7.98
CA ARG A 40 -18.88 -4.45 9.20
C ARG A 40 -18.96 -5.80 9.94
N PRO A 41 -20.14 -6.45 10.09
CA PRO A 41 -20.20 -7.74 10.77
C PRO A 41 -19.36 -8.82 10.08
N ALA A 42 -19.46 -8.94 8.75
CA ALA A 42 -18.66 -9.88 7.97
C ALA A 42 -17.16 -9.55 8.02
N LEU A 43 -16.81 -8.26 7.97
CA LEU A 43 -15.41 -7.83 8.11
C LEU A 43 -14.81 -8.27 9.46
N LYS A 44 -15.54 -8.10 10.57
CA LYS A 44 -15.07 -8.57 11.89
C LYS A 44 -14.81 -10.07 11.90
N GLN A 45 -15.64 -10.86 11.21
CA GLN A 45 -15.45 -12.30 11.08
C GLN A 45 -14.19 -12.64 10.26
N LEU A 46 -13.92 -11.91 9.18
CA LEU A 46 -12.70 -12.07 8.38
C LEU A 46 -11.44 -11.73 9.19
N LEU A 47 -11.45 -10.64 9.95
CA LEU A 47 -10.33 -10.26 10.83
C LEU A 47 -10.10 -11.30 11.94
N ALA A 48 -11.18 -11.85 12.52
CA ALA A 48 -11.06 -12.97 13.46
C ALA A 48 -10.51 -14.24 12.78
N LYS A 49 -10.88 -14.49 11.52
CA LYS A 49 -10.35 -15.62 10.74
C LYS A 49 -8.85 -15.48 10.47
N ARG A 50 -8.36 -14.26 10.19
CA ARG A 50 -6.90 -13.99 10.08
C ARG A 50 -6.16 -14.47 11.33
N GLN A 51 -6.67 -14.15 12.52
CA GLN A 51 -6.06 -14.59 13.78
C GLN A 51 -6.06 -16.12 13.93
N GLN A 52 -7.15 -16.79 13.58
CA GLN A 52 -7.23 -18.27 13.63
C GLN A 52 -6.23 -18.93 12.67
N VAL A 53 -6.10 -18.40 11.45
CA VAL A 53 -5.13 -18.91 10.46
C VAL A 53 -3.71 -18.65 10.95
N GLN A 54 -3.43 -17.47 11.49
CA GLN A 54 -2.11 -17.16 12.05
C GLN A 54 -1.74 -18.06 13.23
N GLN A 55 -2.69 -18.41 14.10
CA GLN A 55 -2.47 -19.35 15.21
C GLN A 55 -2.07 -20.74 14.72
N ARG A 56 -2.58 -21.18 13.57
CA ARG A 56 -2.16 -22.45 12.95
C ARG A 56 -0.73 -22.39 12.44
N TYR A 57 -0.36 -21.29 11.78
CA TYR A 57 1.03 -21.09 11.35
C TYR A 57 1.97 -21.05 12.56
N ASP A 58 1.58 -20.33 13.60
CA ASP A 58 2.32 -20.26 14.86
C ASP A 58 2.48 -21.62 15.55
N ALA A 59 1.58 -22.58 15.30
CA ALA A 59 1.63 -23.95 15.80
C ALA A 59 2.44 -24.92 14.90
N GLY A 60 3.06 -24.42 13.82
CA GLY A 60 3.99 -25.17 12.97
C GLY A 60 3.47 -25.48 11.57
N GLU A 61 2.24 -25.10 11.23
CA GLU A 61 1.75 -25.19 9.86
C GLU A 61 2.44 -24.14 8.97
N LEU A 62 2.62 -24.44 7.68
CA LEU A 62 3.10 -23.48 6.69
C LEU A 62 2.00 -23.13 5.70
N PRO A 63 1.95 -21.89 5.17
CA PRO A 63 1.04 -21.54 4.08
C PRO A 63 1.30 -22.39 2.83
N ASP A 64 0.24 -22.80 2.14
CA ASP A 64 0.30 -23.54 0.87
C ASP A 64 -0.96 -23.25 0.03
N PHE A 65 -0.96 -23.66 -1.23
CA PHE A 65 -2.12 -23.56 -2.11
C PHE A 65 -3.29 -24.41 -1.59
N LEU A 66 -4.49 -23.84 -1.63
CA LEU A 66 -5.69 -24.48 -1.09
C LEU A 66 -6.13 -25.69 -1.92
N ALA A 67 -6.30 -26.86 -1.29
CA ALA A 67 -6.76 -28.07 -1.98
C ALA A 67 -8.23 -27.96 -2.42
N ASP A 68 -9.08 -27.37 -1.60
CA ASP A 68 -10.53 -27.30 -1.80
C ASP A 68 -10.94 -26.44 -3.02
N THR A 69 -10.07 -25.52 -3.45
CA THR A 69 -10.28 -24.63 -4.60
C THR A 69 -9.46 -25.01 -5.82
N ALA A 70 -8.86 -26.22 -5.84
CA ALA A 70 -8.04 -26.67 -6.97
C ALA A 70 -8.80 -26.69 -8.31
N ASN A 71 -10.13 -26.84 -8.29
CA ASN A 71 -10.97 -26.73 -9.47
C ASN A 71 -10.93 -25.33 -10.08
N ILE A 72 -10.99 -24.26 -9.27
CA ILE A 72 -10.88 -22.87 -9.75
C ILE A 72 -9.57 -22.68 -10.53
N ARG A 73 -8.46 -23.21 -9.98
CA ARG A 73 -7.14 -23.08 -10.61
C ARG A 73 -6.99 -23.86 -11.90
N ARG A 74 -7.65 -25.01 -12.02
CA ARG A 74 -7.57 -25.90 -13.19
C ARG A 74 -8.58 -25.57 -14.28
N SER A 75 -9.69 -24.90 -13.96
CA SER A 75 -10.72 -24.53 -14.93
C SER A 75 -10.30 -23.37 -15.81
N ASP A 76 -10.87 -23.33 -17.01
CA ASP A 76 -10.75 -22.22 -17.95
C ASP A 76 -11.80 -21.15 -17.64
N TRP A 77 -11.33 -19.96 -17.27
CA TRP A 77 -12.14 -18.77 -16.99
C TRP A 77 -11.23 -17.55 -17.02
N ARG A 78 -11.83 -16.38 -17.24
CA ARG A 78 -11.15 -15.08 -17.27
C ARG A 78 -11.93 -14.03 -16.49
N VAL A 79 -11.24 -12.97 -16.09
CA VAL A 79 -11.85 -11.77 -15.51
C VAL A 79 -12.62 -11.00 -16.59
N ALA A 80 -13.47 -10.07 -16.17
CA ALA A 80 -14.16 -9.15 -17.06
C ALA A 80 -13.16 -8.31 -17.89
N ALA A 81 -13.60 -7.86 -19.06
CA ALA A 81 -12.75 -7.08 -19.96
C ALA A 81 -12.24 -5.79 -19.29
N ILE A 82 -10.95 -5.52 -19.46
CA ILE A 82 -10.29 -4.32 -18.93
C ILE A 82 -10.82 -3.08 -19.67
N PRO A 83 -11.33 -2.05 -18.95
CA PRO A 83 -11.75 -0.79 -19.55
C PRO A 83 -10.63 -0.16 -20.39
N ALA A 84 -11.01 0.55 -21.46
CA ALA A 84 -10.06 1.06 -22.45
C ALA A 84 -8.96 1.96 -21.83
N ASP A 85 -9.33 2.80 -20.86
CA ASP A 85 -8.42 3.69 -20.15
C ASP A 85 -7.52 2.98 -19.12
N LEU A 86 -7.75 1.70 -18.85
CA LEU A 86 -6.92 0.85 -17.98
C LEU A 86 -6.04 -0.15 -18.75
N GLN A 87 -6.09 -0.17 -20.10
CA GLN A 87 -5.33 -1.14 -20.90
C GLN A 87 -3.84 -0.81 -20.97
N ASP A 88 -3.46 0.46 -20.90
CA ASP A 88 -2.06 0.92 -20.87
C ASP A 88 -1.74 1.53 -19.51
N ARG A 89 -1.03 0.78 -18.68
CA ARG A 89 -0.65 1.17 -17.31
C ARG A 89 0.86 1.06 -17.09
N ARG A 90 1.65 1.24 -18.16
CA ARG A 90 3.10 0.95 -18.19
C ARG A 90 3.89 1.59 -17.05
N VAL A 91 3.51 2.81 -16.64
CA VAL A 91 4.07 3.48 -15.47
C VAL A 91 2.93 4.15 -14.70
N GLU A 92 2.89 3.88 -13.41
CA GLU A 92 2.04 4.57 -12.46
C GLU A 92 2.89 5.29 -11.42
N ILE A 93 2.43 6.48 -11.00
CA ILE A 93 3.00 7.17 -9.85
C ILE A 93 2.08 6.98 -8.64
N THR A 94 2.66 6.80 -7.47
CA THR A 94 1.92 6.74 -6.20
C THR A 94 2.22 7.96 -5.35
N GLY A 95 1.25 8.43 -4.57
CA GLY A 95 1.50 9.53 -3.64
C GLY A 95 0.31 9.89 -2.76
N PRO A 96 0.55 10.74 -1.76
CA PRO A 96 -0.46 11.11 -0.79
C PRO A 96 -1.56 11.97 -1.42
N VAL A 97 -2.65 12.14 -0.69
CA VAL A 97 -3.82 12.93 -1.10
C VAL A 97 -3.68 14.44 -0.79
N ASP A 98 -2.45 14.91 -0.56
CA ASP A 98 -2.13 16.33 -0.44
C ASP A 98 -2.38 17.08 -1.75
N ARG A 99 -3.03 18.24 -1.68
CA ARG A 99 -3.48 19.01 -2.85
C ARG A 99 -2.37 19.30 -3.88
N LYS A 100 -1.21 19.77 -3.42
CA LYS A 100 -0.04 20.05 -4.28
C LYS A 100 0.53 18.77 -4.89
N MET A 101 0.54 17.67 -4.13
CA MET A 101 1.10 16.39 -4.58
C MET A 101 0.22 15.74 -5.65
N ILE A 102 -1.10 15.77 -5.46
CA ILE A 102 -2.07 15.32 -6.46
C ILE A 102 -1.85 16.03 -7.81
N ILE A 103 -1.74 17.37 -7.81
CA ILE A 103 -1.50 18.13 -9.04
C ILE A 103 -0.19 17.72 -9.72
N ASN A 104 0.89 17.58 -8.94
CA ASN A 104 2.19 17.20 -9.50
C ASN A 104 2.18 15.77 -10.05
N ALA A 105 1.50 14.84 -9.40
CA ALA A 105 1.39 13.45 -9.80
C ALA A 105 0.54 13.29 -11.08
N LEU A 106 -0.62 13.95 -11.14
CA LEU A 106 -1.47 13.97 -12.33
C LEU A 106 -0.79 14.60 -13.55
N ASN A 107 0.11 15.56 -13.32
CA ASN A 107 0.87 16.24 -14.37
C ASN A 107 2.20 15.56 -14.75
N ALA A 108 2.52 14.42 -14.11
CA ALA A 108 3.72 13.64 -14.41
C ALA A 108 3.54 12.86 -15.72
N ASP A 109 4.66 12.49 -16.36
CA ASP A 109 4.67 11.70 -17.59
C ASP A 109 4.39 10.22 -17.30
N VAL A 110 3.20 9.91 -16.80
CA VAL A 110 2.78 8.57 -16.38
C VAL A 110 1.35 8.31 -16.86
N LYS A 111 0.96 7.03 -16.94
CA LYS A 111 -0.40 6.67 -17.36
C LYS A 111 -1.41 6.81 -16.24
N VAL A 112 -0.99 6.52 -15.01
CA VAL A 112 -1.87 6.45 -13.84
C VAL A 112 -1.23 7.16 -12.66
N PHE A 113 -2.06 7.85 -11.88
CA PHE A 113 -1.75 8.28 -10.53
C PHE A 113 -2.63 7.51 -9.54
N MET A 114 -1.98 6.76 -8.63
CA MET A 114 -2.62 6.18 -7.46
C MET A 114 -2.57 7.18 -6.30
N ALA A 115 -3.71 7.82 -6.02
CA ALA A 115 -3.89 8.69 -4.87
C ALA A 115 -4.16 7.85 -3.62
N ASP A 116 -3.37 8.07 -2.58
CA ASP A 116 -3.26 7.13 -1.48
C ASP A 116 -3.80 7.64 -0.16
N PHE A 117 -4.80 6.94 0.39
CA PHE A 117 -5.29 7.13 1.77
C PHE A 117 -4.65 6.13 2.77
N GLU A 118 -3.74 5.28 2.30
CA GLU A 118 -3.17 4.18 3.07
C GLU A 118 -1.72 4.47 3.51
N ASP A 119 -0.73 3.68 3.12
CA ASP A 119 0.60 3.72 3.75
C ASP A 119 1.38 5.02 3.58
N SER A 120 1.11 5.80 2.53
CA SER A 120 1.73 7.12 2.35
C SER A 120 0.93 8.27 2.98
N GLN A 121 -0.18 7.96 3.67
CA GLN A 121 -1.04 8.91 4.36
C GLN A 121 -1.10 8.63 5.86
N ALA A 122 -0.77 9.63 6.68
CA ALA A 122 -1.16 9.60 8.09
C ALA A 122 -2.67 9.94 8.15
N PRO A 123 -3.55 9.05 8.65
CA PRO A 123 -4.99 9.19 8.50
C PRO A 123 -5.60 10.14 9.55
N SER A 124 -5.01 11.33 9.73
CA SER A 124 -5.61 12.40 10.53
C SER A 124 -6.97 12.79 9.94
N TRP A 125 -7.90 13.25 10.79
CA TRP A 125 -9.23 13.66 10.33
C TRP A 125 -9.16 14.66 9.17
N ALA A 126 -8.35 15.70 9.32
CA ALA A 126 -8.15 16.71 8.30
C ALA A 126 -7.56 16.11 7.02
N GLY A 127 -6.50 15.29 7.12
CA GLY A 127 -5.85 14.69 5.95
C GLY A 127 -6.78 13.81 5.12
N VAL A 128 -7.64 13.01 5.78
CA VAL A 128 -8.61 12.15 5.08
C VAL A 128 -9.71 12.98 4.42
N ILE A 129 -10.35 13.91 5.12
CA ILE A 129 -11.46 14.69 4.56
C ILE A 129 -10.97 15.67 3.48
N GLU A 130 -9.83 16.34 3.70
CA GLU A 130 -9.21 17.19 2.67
C GLU A 130 -8.77 16.39 1.46
N GLY A 131 -8.28 15.17 1.65
CA GLY A 131 -7.99 14.27 0.55
C GLY A 131 -9.22 14.01 -0.32
N GLN A 132 -10.39 13.77 0.28
CA GLN A 132 -11.65 13.59 -0.47
C GLN A 132 -12.05 14.87 -1.23
N ILE A 133 -11.87 16.05 -0.64
CA ILE A 133 -12.06 17.34 -1.32
C ILE A 133 -11.13 17.46 -2.52
N ASN A 134 -9.84 17.17 -2.33
CA ASN A 134 -8.82 17.29 -3.37
C ASN A 134 -9.11 16.34 -4.54
N LEU A 135 -9.51 15.09 -4.26
CA LEU A 135 -9.84 14.13 -5.31
C LEU A 135 -11.13 14.49 -6.06
N ARG A 136 -12.14 15.05 -5.37
CA ARG A 136 -13.32 15.61 -6.03
C ARG A 136 -12.94 16.74 -6.99
N ASP A 137 -12.17 17.70 -6.51
CA ASP A 137 -11.73 18.84 -7.31
C ASP A 137 -10.85 18.41 -8.49
N ALA A 138 -10.05 17.35 -8.33
CA ALA A 138 -9.23 16.77 -9.39
C ALA A 138 -10.08 16.12 -10.49
N ASN A 139 -11.09 15.31 -10.12
CA ASN A 139 -12.01 14.73 -11.10
C ASN A 139 -12.86 15.79 -11.82
N LEU A 140 -13.18 16.91 -11.14
CA LEU A 140 -13.85 18.07 -11.74
C LEU A 140 -12.93 18.90 -12.65
N GLY A 141 -11.62 18.66 -12.66
CA GLY A 141 -10.64 19.45 -13.40
C GLY A 141 -10.39 20.85 -12.80
N THR A 142 -10.81 21.10 -11.57
CA THR A 142 -10.78 22.43 -10.91
C THR A 142 -9.72 22.57 -9.83
N ILE A 143 -9.04 21.46 -9.48
CA ILE A 143 -7.98 21.47 -8.47
C ILE A 143 -6.87 22.45 -8.85
N SER A 144 -6.53 23.31 -7.90
CA SER A 144 -5.44 24.29 -8.02
C SER A 144 -4.82 24.57 -6.65
N TYR A 145 -3.56 24.98 -6.65
CA TYR A 145 -2.81 25.29 -5.43
C TYR A 145 -1.88 26.47 -5.65
N THR A 146 -1.86 27.42 -4.72
CA THR A 146 -0.88 28.50 -4.69
C THR A 146 0.04 28.28 -3.50
N ASP A 147 1.34 28.16 -3.77
CA ASP A 147 2.34 27.96 -2.74
C ASP A 147 2.45 29.22 -1.85
N PRO A 148 2.15 29.12 -0.55
CA PRO A 148 2.11 30.30 0.32
C PRO A 148 3.50 30.90 0.54
N GLN A 149 4.59 30.16 0.29
CA GLN A 149 5.95 30.64 0.53
C GLN A 149 6.51 31.44 -0.64
N ASN A 150 6.21 31.02 -1.88
CA ASN A 150 6.79 31.62 -3.09
C ASN A 150 5.76 32.14 -4.11
N GLY A 151 4.45 31.98 -3.84
CA GLY A 151 3.38 32.44 -4.71
C GLY A 151 3.18 31.64 -6.00
N LYS A 152 3.94 30.56 -6.21
CA LYS A 152 3.84 29.74 -7.42
C LYS A 152 2.49 29.03 -7.48
N GLN A 153 1.82 29.15 -8.63
CA GLN A 153 0.55 28.49 -8.90
C GLN A 153 0.76 27.15 -9.57
N TYR A 154 -0.09 26.19 -9.20
CA TYR A 154 -0.15 24.83 -9.70
C TYR A 154 -1.60 24.55 -10.10
N ALA A 155 -1.80 24.00 -11.30
CA ALA A 155 -3.08 23.55 -11.82
C ALA A 155 -2.84 22.32 -12.72
N LEU A 156 -3.91 21.61 -13.09
CA LEU A 156 -3.81 20.50 -14.02
C LEU A 156 -3.42 20.98 -15.42
N LYS A 157 -2.59 20.18 -16.10
CA LYS A 157 -2.35 20.29 -17.53
C LYS A 157 -3.49 19.61 -18.30
N ASP A 158 -3.50 19.82 -19.61
CA ASP A 158 -4.32 19.02 -20.51
C ASP A 158 -3.90 17.54 -20.43
N ASP A 159 -4.87 16.63 -20.55
CA ASP A 159 -4.67 15.17 -20.52
C ASP A 159 -3.88 14.66 -19.30
N PRO A 160 -4.37 14.90 -18.06
CA PRO A 160 -3.70 14.41 -16.86
C PRO A 160 -3.73 12.87 -16.79
N ALA A 161 -2.80 12.29 -16.03
CA ALA A 161 -2.78 10.86 -15.77
C ALA A 161 -4.11 10.37 -15.17
N LEU A 162 -4.47 9.11 -15.46
CA LEU A 162 -5.69 8.51 -14.93
C LEU A 162 -5.63 8.39 -13.41
N LEU A 163 -6.63 8.90 -12.71
CA LEU A 163 -6.71 8.82 -11.25
C LEU A 163 -7.34 7.49 -10.79
N ILE A 164 -6.65 6.81 -9.86
CA ILE A 164 -7.12 5.64 -9.10
C ILE A 164 -6.95 5.93 -7.61
N ALA A 165 -7.92 5.58 -6.75
CA ALA A 165 -7.82 5.80 -5.30
C ALA A 165 -7.41 4.52 -4.56
N ARG A 166 -6.36 4.55 -3.73
CA ARG A 166 -6.04 3.47 -2.78
C ARG A 166 -6.73 3.73 -1.45
N VAL A 167 -7.54 2.77 -1.02
CA VAL A 167 -8.29 2.83 0.25
C VAL A 167 -7.46 2.25 1.40
N ARG A 168 -7.77 2.62 2.64
CA ARG A 168 -7.18 1.99 3.83
C ARG A 168 -7.48 0.48 3.88
N GLY A 169 -6.50 -0.29 4.34
CA GLY A 169 -6.63 -1.74 4.51
C GLY A 169 -7.70 -2.14 5.54
N LEU A 170 -8.17 -3.39 5.43
CA LEU A 170 -9.28 -3.95 6.21
C LEU A 170 -9.13 -3.90 7.75
N HIS A 171 -7.91 -3.70 8.25
CA HIS A 171 -7.59 -3.66 9.68
C HIS A 171 -7.69 -2.25 10.29
N LEU A 172 -7.78 -1.20 9.45
CA LEU A 172 -7.84 0.18 9.89
C LEU A 172 -9.30 0.63 10.10
N TRP A 173 -9.56 1.18 11.28
CA TRP A 173 -10.84 1.75 11.67
C TRP A 173 -10.76 3.28 11.65
N GLU A 174 -11.84 3.93 11.25
CA GLU A 174 -11.97 5.38 11.32
C GLU A 174 -12.51 5.78 12.69
N LYS A 175 -11.66 6.35 13.55
CA LYS A 175 -12.01 6.61 14.95
C LYS A 175 -12.92 7.82 15.14
N HIS A 176 -12.98 8.72 14.16
CA HIS A 176 -13.79 9.94 14.22
C HIS A 176 -15.26 9.70 13.90
N LEU A 177 -15.59 8.58 13.25
CA LEU A 177 -16.92 8.26 12.77
C LEU A 177 -17.46 7.02 13.48
N LEU A 178 -18.58 7.18 14.20
CA LEU A 178 -19.23 6.09 14.91
C LEU A 178 -20.62 5.80 14.35
N ILE A 179 -20.96 4.51 14.25
CA ILE A 179 -22.30 4.01 13.95
C ILE A 179 -22.65 3.00 15.02
N ASP A 180 -23.78 3.24 15.70
CA ASP A 180 -24.26 2.42 16.81
C ASP A 180 -23.20 2.30 17.94
N GLY A 181 -22.45 3.39 18.17
CA GLY A 181 -21.39 3.48 19.19
C GLY A 181 -20.03 2.89 18.80
N GLU A 182 -19.91 2.32 17.60
CA GLU A 182 -18.69 1.66 17.13
C GLU A 182 -18.08 2.35 15.91
N GLN A 183 -16.75 2.31 15.82
CA GLN A 183 -15.98 2.84 14.68
C GLN A 183 -16.38 2.17 13.37
N ILE A 184 -16.28 2.93 12.27
CA ILE A 184 -16.51 2.40 10.92
C ILE A 184 -15.20 1.88 10.31
N PRO A 185 -15.23 0.90 9.39
CA PRO A 185 -14.04 0.50 8.66
C PRO A 185 -13.49 1.66 7.82
N GLY A 186 -12.21 1.99 7.97
CA GLY A 186 -11.56 3.10 7.25
C GLY A 186 -11.63 2.91 5.74
N GLY A 187 -11.38 1.69 5.25
CA GLY A 187 -11.49 1.37 3.82
C GLY A 187 -12.90 1.58 3.25
N LEU A 188 -13.97 1.36 4.03
CA LEU A 188 -15.33 1.66 3.58
C LEU A 188 -15.58 3.16 3.51
N MET A 189 -15.03 3.94 4.43
CA MET A 189 -15.11 5.40 4.38
C MET A 189 -14.47 5.93 3.11
N ASP A 190 -13.23 5.52 2.86
CA ASP A 190 -12.44 6.00 1.71
C ASP A 190 -13.11 5.63 0.39
N PHE A 191 -13.56 4.37 0.30
CA PHE A 191 -14.30 3.84 -0.84
C PHE A 191 -15.59 4.64 -1.11
N ALA A 192 -16.45 4.77 -0.10
CA ALA A 192 -17.79 5.30 -0.26
C ALA A 192 -17.79 6.80 -0.56
N LEU A 193 -16.93 7.57 0.11
CA LEU A 193 -16.80 9.00 -0.15
C LEU A 193 -16.23 9.25 -1.53
N TYR A 194 -15.17 8.53 -1.94
CA TYR A 194 -14.62 8.68 -3.27
C TYR A 194 -15.63 8.27 -4.35
N PHE A 195 -16.38 7.17 -4.15
CA PHE A 195 -17.41 6.74 -5.09
C PHE A 195 -18.46 7.85 -5.26
N LEU A 196 -19.12 8.24 -4.16
CA LEU A 196 -20.28 9.11 -4.17
C LEU A 196 -19.97 10.46 -4.82
N HIS A 197 -18.83 11.05 -4.50
CA HIS A 197 -18.46 12.39 -4.95
C HIS A 197 -17.91 12.43 -6.38
N ASN A 198 -17.58 11.28 -6.97
CA ASN A 198 -16.87 11.26 -8.26
C ASN A 198 -17.56 10.43 -9.35
N TYR A 199 -18.43 9.46 -9.02
CA TYR A 199 -18.95 8.51 -10.01
C TYR A 199 -19.65 9.20 -11.18
N GLN A 200 -20.46 10.23 -10.94
CA GLN A 200 -21.17 10.93 -12.02
C GLN A 200 -20.22 11.64 -12.98
N THR A 201 -19.28 12.44 -12.44
CA THR A 201 -18.28 13.16 -13.24
C THR A 201 -17.38 12.21 -14.01
N ARG A 202 -16.97 11.11 -13.38
CA ARG A 202 -16.12 10.09 -14.00
C ARG A 202 -16.85 9.38 -15.15
N LEU A 203 -18.10 8.96 -14.92
CA LEU A 203 -18.91 8.33 -15.96
C LEU A 203 -19.23 9.29 -17.11
N SER A 204 -19.51 10.58 -16.85
CA SER A 204 -19.72 11.57 -17.91
C SER A 204 -18.48 11.80 -18.77
N ASN A 205 -17.29 11.54 -18.21
CA ASN A 205 -16.01 11.61 -18.91
C ASN A 205 -15.63 10.28 -19.59
N GLY A 206 -16.50 9.27 -19.57
CA GLY A 206 -16.25 7.98 -20.22
C GLY A 206 -15.30 7.04 -19.47
N THR A 207 -15.06 7.28 -18.17
CA THR A 207 -14.24 6.42 -17.28
C THR A 207 -15.10 5.78 -16.18
N GLY A 208 -14.59 4.75 -15.51
CA GLY A 208 -15.22 4.15 -14.32
C GLY A 208 -14.67 4.72 -13.00
N VAL A 209 -15.04 4.12 -11.87
CA VAL A 209 -14.53 4.49 -10.54
C VAL A 209 -13.52 3.42 -10.09
N TYR A 210 -12.26 3.82 -10.00
CA TYR A 210 -11.16 2.86 -9.90
C TYR A 210 -10.47 2.90 -8.55
N TYR A 211 -10.14 1.72 -8.04
CA TYR A 211 -9.54 1.53 -6.73
C TYR A 211 -8.28 0.67 -6.75
N TYR A 212 -7.39 0.95 -5.82
CA TYR A 212 -6.38 0.01 -5.34
C TYR A 212 -6.80 -0.54 -3.97
N VAL A 213 -6.72 -1.86 -3.81
CA VAL A 213 -7.10 -2.57 -2.58
C VAL A 213 -5.85 -3.21 -1.95
N PRO A 214 -5.41 -2.75 -0.77
CA PRO A 214 -4.19 -3.21 -0.15
C PRO A 214 -4.38 -4.36 0.86
N LYS A 215 -3.28 -5.04 1.14
CA LYS A 215 -3.07 -5.92 2.31
C LYS A 215 -4.16 -7.00 2.52
N LEU A 216 -4.72 -7.54 1.44
CA LEU A 216 -5.58 -8.72 1.52
C LEU A 216 -4.76 -9.94 1.91
N GLN A 217 -5.35 -10.87 2.66
CA GLN A 217 -4.74 -12.12 3.10
C GLN A 217 -5.47 -13.35 2.57
N SER A 218 -6.69 -13.21 2.03
CA SER A 218 -7.45 -14.34 1.49
C SER A 218 -8.43 -13.94 0.39
N HIS A 219 -8.83 -14.91 -0.43
CA HIS A 219 -9.88 -14.75 -1.43
C HIS A 219 -11.26 -14.42 -0.83
N LEU A 220 -11.50 -14.75 0.44
CA LEU A 220 -12.75 -14.40 1.14
C LEU A 220 -12.82 -12.89 1.42
N GLU A 221 -11.68 -12.24 1.62
CA GLU A 221 -11.61 -10.78 1.73
C GLU A 221 -11.79 -10.10 0.37
N ALA A 222 -11.29 -10.73 -0.70
CA ALA A 222 -11.59 -10.29 -2.06
C ALA A 222 -13.10 -10.40 -2.34
N LYS A 223 -13.75 -11.49 -1.91
CA LYS A 223 -15.21 -11.65 -2.01
C LYS A 223 -15.97 -10.57 -1.24
N TRP A 224 -15.50 -10.19 -0.06
CA TRP A 224 -16.12 -9.11 0.71
C TRP A 224 -16.05 -7.77 -0.04
N TRP A 225 -14.93 -7.46 -0.71
CA TRP A 225 -14.83 -6.29 -1.57
C TRP A 225 -15.76 -6.39 -2.78
N ASP A 226 -15.87 -7.56 -3.43
CA ASP A 226 -16.82 -7.78 -4.53
C ASP A 226 -18.26 -7.47 -4.10
N ASP A 227 -18.66 -7.92 -2.89
CA ASP A 227 -19.98 -7.65 -2.34
C ASP A 227 -20.23 -6.15 -2.09
N VAL A 228 -19.22 -5.44 -1.55
CA VAL A 228 -19.28 -3.98 -1.36
C VAL A 228 -19.46 -3.26 -2.70
N PHE A 229 -18.72 -3.66 -3.73
CA PHE A 229 -18.81 -3.07 -5.07
C PHE A 229 -20.18 -3.32 -5.70
N ARG A 230 -20.64 -4.58 -5.71
CA ARG A 230 -21.94 -4.96 -6.27
C ARG A 230 -23.10 -4.26 -5.57
N TYR A 231 -23.04 -4.18 -4.26
CA TYR A 231 -24.06 -3.48 -3.48
C TYR A 231 -24.12 -2.01 -3.86
N THR A 232 -22.97 -1.36 -3.98
CA THR A 232 -22.86 0.06 -4.33
C THR A 232 -23.35 0.30 -5.76
N GLU A 233 -22.91 -0.49 -6.74
CA GLU A 233 -23.39 -0.38 -8.12
C GLU A 233 -24.90 -0.58 -8.22
N LEU A 234 -25.45 -1.60 -7.56
CA LEU A 234 -26.89 -1.84 -7.52
C LEU A 234 -27.65 -0.65 -6.91
N LYS A 235 -27.17 -0.13 -5.77
CA LYS A 235 -27.79 1.00 -5.08
C LYS A 235 -27.87 2.26 -5.94
N PHE A 236 -26.82 2.53 -6.72
CA PHE A 236 -26.74 3.69 -7.60
C PHE A 236 -27.19 3.40 -9.05
N ALA A 237 -27.82 2.24 -9.28
CA ALA A 237 -28.29 1.78 -10.58
C ALA A 237 -27.21 1.83 -11.67
N GLN A 238 -25.98 1.51 -11.29
CA GLN A 238 -24.84 1.39 -12.19
C GLN A 238 -24.64 -0.07 -12.64
N PRO A 239 -24.16 -0.31 -13.86
CA PRO A 239 -23.87 -1.66 -14.33
C PRO A 239 -22.70 -2.27 -13.57
N VAL A 240 -22.69 -3.60 -13.49
CA VAL A 240 -21.55 -4.34 -12.91
C VAL A 240 -20.28 -4.04 -13.68
N GLY A 241 -19.21 -3.68 -12.95
CA GLY A 241 -17.92 -3.31 -13.53
C GLY A 241 -17.79 -1.80 -13.82
N THR A 242 -18.70 -0.97 -13.30
CA THR A 242 -18.49 0.48 -13.15
C THR A 242 -17.38 0.75 -12.14
N VAL A 243 -17.33 -0.04 -11.07
CA VAL A 243 -16.22 -0.08 -10.15
C VAL A 243 -15.15 -1.04 -10.68
N ARG A 244 -13.88 -0.62 -10.69
CA ARG A 244 -12.76 -1.52 -10.98
C ARG A 244 -11.71 -1.48 -9.88
N ALA A 245 -11.05 -2.60 -9.66
CA ALA A 245 -10.05 -2.74 -8.61
C ALA A 245 -8.74 -3.35 -9.13
N THR A 246 -7.62 -2.82 -8.65
CA THR A 246 -6.32 -3.51 -8.64
C THR A 246 -6.01 -3.97 -7.23
N VAL A 247 -5.62 -5.23 -7.04
CA VAL A 247 -5.32 -5.79 -5.71
C VAL A 247 -3.82 -5.97 -5.54
N LEU A 248 -3.27 -5.47 -4.43
CA LEU A 248 -1.87 -5.70 -4.10
C LEU A 248 -1.71 -7.09 -3.47
N ILE A 249 -0.87 -7.95 -4.06
CA ILE A 249 -0.50 -9.23 -3.46
C ILE A 249 0.72 -9.00 -2.57
N GLU A 250 0.52 -8.24 -1.51
CA GLU A 250 1.61 -7.78 -0.64
C GLU A 250 1.57 -8.44 0.75
N THR A 251 0.86 -9.57 0.86
CA THR A 251 0.92 -10.42 2.05
C THR A 251 1.34 -11.83 1.65
N LEU A 252 2.09 -12.50 2.54
CA LEU A 252 2.52 -13.87 2.29
C LEU A 252 1.32 -14.83 2.12
N PRO A 253 0.23 -14.76 2.90
CA PRO A 253 -0.94 -15.62 2.64
C PRO A 253 -1.56 -15.43 1.26
N ALA A 254 -1.64 -14.18 0.77
CA ALA A 254 -2.32 -13.89 -0.51
C ALA A 254 -1.60 -14.47 -1.74
N VAL A 255 -0.29 -14.74 -1.69
CA VAL A 255 0.44 -15.34 -2.82
C VAL A 255 -0.07 -16.74 -3.16
N PHE A 256 -0.60 -17.46 -2.17
CA PHE A 256 -1.16 -18.81 -2.31
C PHE A 256 -2.61 -18.82 -2.78
N GLU A 257 -3.23 -17.66 -2.88
CA GLU A 257 -4.67 -17.50 -3.21
C GLU A 257 -4.91 -16.50 -4.35
N MET A 258 -3.88 -16.17 -5.15
CA MET A 258 -4.00 -15.16 -6.22
C MET A 258 -5.09 -15.48 -7.24
N ASP A 259 -5.23 -16.76 -7.61
CA ASP A 259 -6.20 -17.21 -8.59
C ASP A 259 -7.63 -17.15 -8.03
N GLU A 260 -7.80 -17.50 -6.76
CA GLU A 260 -9.06 -17.39 -6.02
C GLU A 260 -9.44 -15.92 -5.77
N ILE A 261 -8.48 -15.04 -5.49
CA ILE A 261 -8.69 -13.59 -5.37
C ILE A 261 -9.22 -13.03 -6.70
N LEU A 262 -8.57 -13.38 -7.82
CA LEU A 262 -9.03 -13.01 -9.16
C LEU A 262 -10.43 -13.57 -9.44
N TYR A 263 -10.72 -14.81 -9.02
CA TYR A 263 -12.01 -15.45 -9.24
C TYR A 263 -13.15 -14.79 -8.47
N MET A 264 -12.90 -14.43 -7.21
CA MET A 264 -13.89 -13.81 -6.32
C MET A 264 -14.20 -12.37 -6.69
N LEU A 265 -13.24 -11.66 -7.30
CA LEU A 265 -13.41 -10.30 -7.82
C LEU A 265 -13.56 -10.23 -9.34
N ARG A 266 -13.80 -11.35 -10.04
CA ARG A 266 -13.63 -11.44 -11.50
C ARG A 266 -14.41 -10.40 -12.31
N ASP A 267 -15.49 -9.84 -11.77
CA ASP A 267 -16.29 -8.83 -12.43
C ASP A 267 -15.76 -7.40 -12.26
N HIS A 268 -14.91 -7.16 -11.25
CA HIS A 268 -14.38 -5.84 -10.88
C HIS A 268 -12.85 -5.76 -10.95
N ILE A 269 -12.12 -6.86 -10.79
CA ILE A 269 -10.66 -6.85 -10.80
C ILE A 269 -10.10 -6.68 -12.21
N VAL A 270 -9.07 -5.84 -12.32
CA VAL A 270 -8.35 -5.61 -13.58
C VAL A 270 -6.89 -6.02 -13.51
N ALA A 271 -6.32 -6.07 -12.30
CA ALA A 271 -4.90 -6.31 -12.12
C ALA A 271 -4.55 -6.82 -10.72
N LEU A 272 -3.42 -7.51 -10.61
CA LEU A 272 -2.69 -7.72 -9.35
C LEU A 272 -1.37 -6.94 -9.37
N ASN A 273 -0.84 -6.59 -8.20
CA ASN A 273 0.42 -5.86 -8.07
C ASN A 273 1.45 -6.60 -7.20
N CYS A 274 2.70 -6.56 -7.64
CA CYS A 274 3.85 -6.98 -6.85
C CYS A 274 4.31 -5.89 -5.87
N GLY A 275 4.48 -6.24 -4.59
CA GLY A 275 5.08 -5.39 -3.56
C GLY A 275 6.37 -5.99 -2.98
N ARG A 276 7.29 -5.15 -2.48
CA ARG A 276 8.50 -5.60 -1.79
C ARG A 276 8.35 -5.50 -0.27
N TRP A 277 8.21 -4.28 0.26
CA TRP A 277 8.31 -4.04 1.70
C TRP A 277 7.18 -4.70 2.49
N ASP A 278 5.92 -4.47 2.10
CA ASP A 278 4.79 -5.13 2.75
C ASP A 278 4.85 -6.66 2.63
N TYR A 279 5.30 -7.19 1.49
CA TYR A 279 5.40 -8.62 1.28
C TYR A 279 6.41 -9.26 2.24
N ILE A 280 7.62 -8.72 2.35
CA ILE A 280 8.63 -9.29 3.26
C ILE A 280 8.34 -8.98 4.74
N PHE A 281 7.64 -7.87 5.02
CA PHE A 281 7.04 -7.61 6.33
C PHE A 281 6.02 -8.69 6.69
N SER A 282 5.10 -8.99 5.79
CA SER A 282 4.11 -10.04 5.96
C SER A 282 4.75 -11.42 6.05
N TYR A 283 5.84 -11.69 5.31
CA TYR A 283 6.59 -12.95 5.42
C TYR A 283 7.06 -13.15 6.86
N ILE A 284 7.71 -12.14 7.45
CA ILE A 284 8.19 -12.22 8.84
C ILE A 284 7.01 -12.35 9.81
N LYS A 285 5.93 -11.58 9.63
CA LYS A 285 4.74 -11.68 10.51
C LYS A 285 4.10 -13.06 10.48
N THR A 286 3.94 -13.61 9.28
CA THR A 286 3.28 -14.90 9.06
C THR A 286 4.13 -16.02 9.64
N LEU A 287 5.44 -15.98 9.43
CA LEU A 287 6.38 -17.01 9.83
C LEU A 287 7.12 -16.67 11.15
N LYS A 288 6.54 -15.80 11.98
CA LYS A 288 7.21 -15.21 13.15
C LYS A 288 7.71 -16.23 14.17
N ASN A 289 7.10 -17.41 14.25
CA ASN A 289 7.50 -18.50 15.16
C ASN A 289 8.41 -19.56 14.52
N HIS A 290 8.76 -19.44 13.24
CA HIS A 290 9.61 -20.40 12.53
C HIS A 290 11.08 -19.94 12.55
N ALA A 291 11.90 -20.57 13.39
CA ALA A 291 13.30 -20.16 13.63
C ALA A 291 14.24 -20.37 12.41
N ASP A 292 13.81 -21.18 11.45
CA ASP A 292 14.42 -21.44 10.15
C ASP A 292 14.04 -20.40 9.08
N ARG A 293 13.08 -19.51 9.34
CA ARG A 293 12.55 -18.52 8.37
C ARG A 293 12.97 -17.09 8.70
N VAL A 294 14.18 -16.91 9.22
CA VAL A 294 14.69 -15.59 9.59
C VAL A 294 15.38 -14.91 8.41
N LEU A 295 14.90 -13.73 8.05
CA LEU A 295 15.46 -12.94 6.95
C LEU A 295 16.73 -12.19 7.38
N PRO A 296 17.66 -11.94 6.44
CA PRO A 296 18.82 -11.07 6.65
C PRO A 296 18.40 -9.59 6.65
N ASP A 297 19.38 -8.69 6.54
CA ASP A 297 19.12 -7.26 6.34
C ASP A 297 18.13 -7.03 5.19
N ARG A 298 17.04 -6.30 5.45
CA ARG A 298 15.99 -6.04 4.44
C ARG A 298 16.54 -5.43 3.15
N GLN A 299 17.65 -4.70 3.24
CA GLN A 299 18.33 -4.03 2.13
C GLN A 299 18.78 -5.04 1.05
N VAL A 300 19.23 -6.24 1.46
CA VAL A 300 19.70 -7.29 0.54
C VAL A 300 18.60 -8.26 0.08
N VAL A 301 17.42 -8.20 0.71
CA VAL A 301 16.21 -8.96 0.31
C VAL A 301 15.56 -8.30 -0.90
N THR A 302 16.24 -8.33 -2.06
CA THR A 302 15.81 -7.69 -3.31
C THR A 302 14.89 -8.59 -4.15
N MET A 303 14.17 -8.03 -5.13
CA MET A 303 13.29 -8.82 -6.02
C MET A 303 14.04 -9.86 -6.90
N LYS A 304 15.38 -9.83 -6.91
CA LYS A 304 16.22 -10.85 -7.56
C LYS A 304 16.38 -12.11 -6.71
N GLN A 305 16.06 -12.05 -5.42
CA GLN A 305 16.16 -13.21 -4.54
C GLN A 305 15.19 -14.31 -4.96
N PRO A 306 15.55 -15.61 -4.83
CA PRO A 306 14.79 -16.72 -5.41
C PRO A 306 13.29 -16.70 -5.09
N PHE A 307 12.91 -16.53 -3.82
CA PHE A 307 11.49 -16.56 -3.41
C PHE A 307 10.69 -15.36 -3.93
N LEU A 308 11.29 -14.16 -4.01
CA LEU A 308 10.64 -12.97 -4.55
C LEU A 308 10.54 -13.01 -6.08
N ASN A 309 11.55 -13.58 -6.75
CA ASN A 309 11.48 -13.82 -8.19
C ASN A 309 10.40 -14.87 -8.52
N ALA A 310 10.31 -15.95 -7.74
CA ALA A 310 9.25 -16.94 -7.86
C ALA A 310 7.86 -16.29 -7.66
N TYR A 311 7.70 -15.47 -6.62
CA TYR A 311 6.50 -14.68 -6.41
C TYR A 311 6.13 -13.80 -7.63
N SER A 312 7.09 -13.03 -8.16
CA SER A 312 6.86 -12.16 -9.33
C SER A 312 6.41 -12.97 -10.56
N ARG A 313 7.12 -14.06 -10.89
CA ARG A 313 6.77 -14.91 -12.03
C ARG A 313 5.41 -15.60 -11.86
N LEU A 314 5.10 -16.07 -10.65
CA LEU A 314 3.81 -16.68 -10.35
C LEU A 314 2.67 -15.68 -10.51
N LEU A 315 2.85 -14.43 -10.07
CA LEU A 315 1.86 -13.36 -10.22
C LEU A 315 1.59 -13.08 -11.70
N VAL A 316 2.64 -12.88 -12.51
CA VAL A 316 2.51 -12.65 -13.96
C VAL A 316 1.75 -13.81 -14.63
N LYS A 317 2.20 -15.05 -14.39
CA LYS A 317 1.57 -16.27 -14.93
C LYS A 317 0.09 -16.36 -14.57
N THR A 318 -0.25 -16.08 -13.32
CA THR A 318 -1.62 -16.15 -12.80
C THR A 318 -2.49 -15.07 -13.43
N CYS A 319 -2.04 -13.81 -13.43
CA CYS A 319 -2.78 -12.68 -14.02
C CYS A 319 -3.08 -12.91 -15.50
N HIS A 320 -2.06 -13.23 -16.30
CA HIS A 320 -2.20 -13.30 -17.76
C HIS A 320 -3.05 -14.49 -18.20
N LYS A 321 -2.96 -15.61 -17.47
CA LYS A 321 -3.87 -16.75 -17.63
C LYS A 321 -5.33 -16.33 -17.50
N ARG A 322 -5.64 -15.39 -16.61
CA ARG A 322 -7.00 -14.89 -16.34
C ARG A 322 -7.38 -13.64 -17.11
N GLY A 323 -6.47 -13.08 -17.92
CA GLY A 323 -6.70 -11.83 -18.65
C GLY A 323 -6.70 -10.58 -17.78
N ALA A 324 -6.09 -10.65 -16.60
CA ALA A 324 -5.83 -9.50 -15.73
C ALA A 324 -4.37 -9.02 -15.93
N LEU A 325 -4.10 -7.76 -15.61
CA LEU A 325 -2.74 -7.21 -15.67
C LEU A 325 -1.91 -7.62 -14.45
N ALA A 326 -0.60 -7.73 -14.62
CA ALA A 326 0.41 -7.96 -13.61
C ALA A 326 1.30 -6.73 -13.45
N MET A 327 1.08 -5.95 -12.39
CA MET A 327 1.87 -4.74 -12.10
C MET A 327 3.15 -5.08 -11.32
N GLY A 328 4.27 -4.47 -11.70
CA GLY A 328 5.55 -4.52 -11.00
C GLY A 328 5.60 -3.61 -9.76
N GLY A 329 6.75 -3.57 -9.09
CA GLY A 329 6.91 -2.91 -7.79
C GLY A 329 7.38 -1.45 -7.86
N MET A 330 7.59 -0.88 -6.67
CA MET A 330 7.98 0.52 -6.47
C MET A 330 9.47 0.78 -6.73
N ALA A 331 9.77 1.87 -7.46
CA ALA A 331 11.06 2.57 -7.39
C ALA A 331 10.91 3.85 -6.57
N ALA A 332 11.33 3.81 -5.30
CA ALA A 332 11.12 4.86 -4.32
C ALA A 332 12.19 5.98 -4.32
N PHE A 333 13.15 5.95 -5.25
CA PHE A 333 14.27 6.90 -5.25
C PHE A 333 13.82 8.34 -5.49
N ILE A 334 14.45 9.27 -4.78
CA ILE A 334 14.37 10.70 -5.04
C ILE A 334 15.60 11.07 -5.89
N PRO A 335 15.42 11.61 -7.11
CA PRO A 335 16.53 12.05 -7.94
C PRO A 335 17.48 12.98 -7.19
N ALA A 336 18.78 12.71 -7.30
CA ALA A 336 19.81 13.53 -6.67
C ALA A 336 20.07 14.79 -7.49
N LYS A 337 20.48 15.88 -6.81
CA LYS A 337 20.95 17.10 -7.49
C LYS A 337 22.32 16.89 -8.14
N ASP A 338 23.14 16.06 -7.52
CA ASP A 338 24.45 15.67 -8.06
C ASP A 338 24.27 14.71 -9.24
N ALA A 339 24.94 15.01 -10.35
CA ALA A 339 24.73 14.29 -11.60
C ALA A 339 25.25 12.85 -11.57
N GLU A 340 26.36 12.60 -10.86
CA GLU A 340 26.96 11.26 -10.77
C GLU A 340 26.11 10.35 -9.86
N GLN A 341 25.69 10.87 -8.71
CA GLN A 341 24.75 10.19 -7.82
C GLN A 341 23.42 9.91 -8.52
N ASN A 342 22.90 10.88 -9.27
CA ASN A 342 21.66 10.70 -10.01
C ASN A 342 21.81 9.65 -11.12
N ALA A 343 22.92 9.63 -11.85
CA ALA A 343 23.18 8.59 -12.84
C ALA A 343 23.22 7.18 -12.22
N ALA A 344 23.82 7.03 -11.03
CA ALA A 344 23.83 5.77 -10.30
C ALA A 344 22.42 5.35 -9.83
N ILE A 345 21.58 6.29 -9.40
CA ILE A 345 20.17 6.05 -9.06
C ILE A 345 19.41 5.57 -10.30
N LEU A 346 19.51 6.30 -11.42
CA LEU A 346 18.81 5.95 -12.65
C LEU A 346 19.25 4.60 -13.23
N ALA A 347 20.53 4.23 -13.07
CA ALA A 347 21.02 2.91 -13.46
C ALA A 347 20.39 1.78 -12.64
N LYS A 348 20.24 1.97 -11.31
CA LYS A 348 19.54 1.01 -10.45
C LYS A 348 18.06 0.89 -10.82
N VAL A 349 17.37 2.01 -11.00
CA VAL A 349 15.97 2.04 -11.45
C VAL A 349 15.82 1.31 -12.78
N THR A 350 16.70 1.59 -13.75
CA THR A 350 16.68 0.91 -15.06
C THR A 350 16.82 -0.61 -14.89
N ALA A 351 17.79 -1.08 -14.10
CA ALA A 351 18.02 -2.51 -13.91
C ALA A 351 16.85 -3.22 -13.22
N ASP A 352 16.22 -2.56 -12.25
CA ASP A 352 15.06 -3.12 -11.54
C ASP A 352 13.82 -3.16 -12.44
N LYS A 353 13.57 -2.10 -13.23
CA LYS A 353 12.44 -2.07 -14.16
C LYS A 353 12.63 -3.02 -15.35
N GLU A 354 13.88 -3.22 -15.78
CA GLU A 354 14.20 -4.18 -16.84
C GLU A 354 13.91 -5.62 -16.39
N LEU A 355 14.19 -5.95 -15.12
CA LEU A 355 13.82 -7.25 -14.55
C LEU A 355 12.29 -7.44 -14.53
N GLU A 356 11.53 -6.40 -14.15
CA GLU A 356 10.08 -6.48 -14.13
C GLU A 356 9.50 -6.66 -15.54
N ALA A 357 9.92 -5.82 -16.48
CA ALA A 357 9.44 -5.86 -17.86
C ALA A 357 9.81 -7.20 -18.53
N SER A 358 11.03 -7.70 -18.33
CA SER A 358 11.44 -9.01 -18.87
C SER A 358 10.74 -10.20 -18.23
N ASN A 359 10.28 -10.09 -16.98
CA ASN A 359 9.41 -11.10 -16.36
C ASN A 359 8.00 -11.14 -16.96
N GLY A 360 7.58 -10.11 -17.69
CA GLY A 360 6.25 -10.02 -18.28
C GLY A 360 5.30 -9.06 -17.57
N HIS A 361 5.76 -8.21 -16.65
CA HIS A 361 4.86 -7.23 -16.02
C HIS A 361 4.29 -6.23 -17.05
N ASP A 362 3.03 -5.84 -16.91
CA ASP A 362 2.37 -4.89 -17.84
C ASP A 362 2.71 -3.43 -17.54
N GLY A 363 3.15 -3.15 -16.32
CA GLY A 363 3.53 -1.83 -15.87
C GLY A 363 4.28 -1.84 -14.56
N THR A 364 4.66 -0.67 -14.06
CA THR A 364 5.48 -0.52 -12.85
C THR A 364 5.16 0.75 -12.06
N TRP A 365 5.69 0.87 -10.85
CA TRP A 365 5.52 2.02 -9.96
C TRP A 365 6.78 2.86 -9.79
N VAL A 366 6.56 4.18 -9.69
CA VAL A 366 7.54 5.18 -9.25
C VAL A 366 6.96 6.07 -8.15
N ALA A 367 7.79 6.56 -7.23
CA ALA A 367 7.35 7.48 -6.16
C ALA A 367 7.62 8.97 -6.47
N HIS A 368 8.38 9.26 -7.54
CA HIS A 368 8.80 10.62 -7.87
C HIS A 368 8.68 10.90 -9.38
N PRO A 369 8.12 12.04 -9.81
CA PRO A 369 7.93 12.36 -11.24
C PRO A 369 9.23 12.32 -12.06
N GLY A 370 10.36 12.65 -11.44
CA GLY A 370 11.68 12.62 -12.09
C GLY A 370 12.18 11.22 -12.48
N LEU A 371 11.51 10.13 -12.09
CA LEU A 371 11.81 8.77 -12.53
C LEU A 371 10.95 8.30 -13.70
N ALA A 372 9.89 9.04 -14.04
CA ALA A 372 8.89 8.62 -15.02
C ALA A 372 9.50 8.34 -16.40
N ALA A 373 10.32 9.27 -16.91
CA ALA A 373 10.97 9.12 -18.21
C ALA A 373 11.88 7.87 -18.29
N THR A 374 12.60 7.54 -17.21
CA THR A 374 13.44 6.34 -17.15
C THR A 374 12.61 5.07 -17.13
N ALA A 375 11.52 5.03 -16.34
CA ALA A 375 10.63 3.88 -16.30
C ALA A 375 9.89 3.67 -17.63
N ASN A 376 9.37 4.75 -18.24
CA ASN A 376 8.75 4.71 -19.57
C ASN A 376 9.73 4.16 -20.62
N ALA A 377 10.97 4.68 -20.66
CA ALA A 377 11.97 4.23 -21.62
C ALA A 377 12.33 2.74 -21.50
N VAL A 378 12.18 2.13 -20.32
CA VAL A 378 12.32 0.68 -20.15
C VAL A 378 11.10 -0.04 -20.72
N PHE A 379 9.90 0.29 -20.24
CA PHE A 379 8.68 -0.42 -20.66
C PHE A 379 8.36 -0.24 -22.14
N ASP A 380 8.67 0.91 -22.74
CA ASP A 380 8.48 1.17 -24.17
C ASP A 380 9.25 0.18 -25.06
N LYS A 381 10.39 -0.36 -24.59
CA LYS A 381 11.15 -1.39 -25.32
C LYS A 381 10.41 -2.72 -25.38
N TYR A 382 9.73 -3.07 -24.30
CA TYR A 382 8.99 -4.33 -24.15
C TYR A 382 7.58 -4.23 -24.75
N LEU A 383 7.02 -3.02 -24.79
CA LEU A 383 5.73 -2.69 -25.40
C LEU A 383 5.84 -2.21 -26.85
N ALA A 384 6.90 -2.59 -27.56
CA ALA A 384 7.13 -2.21 -28.95
C ALA A 384 6.01 -2.72 -29.89
N GLY A 385 5.83 -2.04 -31.02
CA GLY A 385 4.82 -2.41 -32.02
C GLY A 385 3.39 -1.97 -31.69
N GLY A 386 3.24 -0.98 -30.79
CA GLY A 386 1.94 -0.42 -30.41
C GLY A 386 1.20 -1.23 -29.35
N LYS A 387 1.87 -2.17 -28.67
CA LYS A 387 1.31 -2.89 -27.53
C LYS A 387 1.05 -1.92 -26.37
N GLN A 388 -0.06 -2.13 -25.68
CA GLN A 388 -0.43 -1.38 -24.48
C GLN A 388 -0.02 -2.09 -23.19
N ASN A 389 0.16 -3.41 -23.27
CA ASN A 389 0.47 -4.31 -22.16
C ASN A 389 1.12 -5.60 -22.69
N GLN A 390 1.46 -6.52 -21.79
CA GLN A 390 2.14 -7.79 -22.04
C GLN A 390 1.24 -9.00 -21.72
N LEU A 391 -0.10 -8.86 -21.83
CA LEU A 391 -1.05 -9.95 -21.58
C LEU A 391 -0.78 -11.22 -22.44
N ASP A 392 0.00 -11.10 -23.51
CA ASP A 392 0.44 -12.22 -24.36
C ASP A 392 1.62 -13.03 -23.80
N VAL A 393 2.29 -12.54 -22.76
CA VAL A 393 3.41 -13.24 -22.09
C VAL A 393 2.86 -14.23 -21.07
N SER A 394 2.62 -15.48 -21.49
CA SER A 394 1.90 -16.47 -20.67
C SER A 394 2.71 -17.09 -19.52
N ARG A 395 4.04 -17.18 -19.67
CA ARG A 395 4.95 -17.94 -18.77
C ARG A 395 4.55 -19.41 -18.60
N GLU A 396 3.93 -20.01 -19.61
CA GLU A 396 3.56 -21.44 -19.58
C GLU A 396 4.78 -22.36 -19.53
N GLU A 397 5.91 -21.91 -20.07
CA GLU A 397 7.21 -22.59 -20.08
C GLU A 397 7.89 -22.65 -18.71
N ASP A 398 7.47 -21.81 -17.74
CA ASP A 398 7.99 -21.85 -16.39
C ASP A 398 7.62 -23.18 -15.71
N GLU A 399 8.59 -23.78 -15.02
CA GLU A 399 8.35 -24.86 -14.06
C GLU A 399 7.30 -24.43 -13.01
N GLU A 400 6.55 -25.41 -12.50
CA GLU A 400 5.53 -25.15 -11.48
C GLU A 400 6.17 -24.59 -10.21
N ILE A 401 5.70 -23.41 -9.79
CA ILE A 401 6.22 -22.72 -8.62
C ILE A 401 5.56 -23.30 -7.37
N SER A 402 6.36 -23.91 -6.52
CA SER A 402 5.93 -24.58 -5.29
C SER A 402 5.88 -23.63 -4.09
N ALA A 403 5.11 -24.01 -3.07
CA ALA A 403 5.11 -23.28 -1.80
C ALA A 403 6.49 -23.25 -1.13
N ALA A 404 7.28 -24.33 -1.25
CA ALA A 404 8.63 -24.37 -0.74
C ALA A 404 9.51 -23.24 -1.33
N GLN A 405 9.41 -23.00 -2.65
CA GLN A 405 10.14 -21.90 -3.31
C GLN A 405 9.70 -20.52 -2.83
N LEU A 406 8.40 -20.33 -2.57
CA LEU A 406 7.84 -19.06 -2.09
C LEU A 406 8.19 -18.78 -0.62
N LEU A 407 8.47 -19.82 0.16
CA LEU A 407 8.75 -19.76 1.59
C LEU A 407 10.25 -19.78 1.92
N GLU A 408 11.12 -20.08 0.96
CA GLU A 408 12.55 -20.22 1.21
C GLU A 408 13.20 -18.86 1.54
N PRO A 409 13.77 -18.68 2.75
CA PRO A 409 14.44 -17.44 3.10
C PRO A 409 15.68 -17.27 2.22
N CYS A 410 15.95 -16.04 1.78
CA CYS A 410 17.16 -15.77 1.01
C CYS A 410 18.41 -15.66 1.90
N ASP A 411 19.57 -15.92 1.31
CA ASP A 411 20.86 -15.71 1.95
C ASP A 411 21.15 -14.21 2.19
N GLY A 412 21.99 -13.95 3.19
CA GLY A 412 22.50 -12.61 3.50
C GLY A 412 22.95 -12.48 4.95
N GLU A 413 23.58 -11.35 5.26
CA GLU A 413 24.03 -11.03 6.61
C GLU A 413 22.99 -10.20 7.37
N ARG A 414 23.08 -10.24 8.70
CA ARG A 414 22.40 -9.32 9.62
C ARG A 414 23.46 -8.38 10.16
N THR A 415 23.55 -7.16 9.67
CA THR A 415 24.68 -6.28 9.99
C THR A 415 24.29 -5.23 11.03
N GLU A 416 25.28 -4.75 11.80
CA GLU A 416 25.06 -3.64 12.73
C GLU A 416 24.63 -2.36 11.98
N GLU A 417 25.21 -2.13 10.80
CA GLU A 417 24.86 -0.98 9.95
C GLU A 417 23.41 -1.07 9.45
N GLY A 418 22.97 -2.26 9.01
CA GLY A 418 21.60 -2.52 8.61
C GLY A 418 20.61 -2.27 9.75
N MET A 419 20.93 -2.77 10.95
CA MET A 419 20.11 -2.55 12.16
C MET A 419 20.02 -1.06 12.52
N ARG A 420 21.14 -0.33 12.56
CA ARG A 420 21.17 1.11 12.86
C ARG A 420 20.39 1.92 11.83
N THR A 421 20.52 1.58 10.55
CA THR A 421 19.76 2.22 9.47
C THR A 421 18.27 1.99 9.62
N ASN A 422 17.84 0.76 9.97
CA ASN A 422 16.44 0.46 10.26
C ASN A 422 15.90 1.31 11.42
N ILE A 423 16.69 1.49 12.48
CA ILE A 423 16.33 2.33 13.62
C ILE A 423 16.13 3.79 13.18
N ARG A 424 17.10 4.39 12.47
CA ARG A 424 17.02 5.79 12.04
C ARG A 424 15.84 6.05 11.11
N VAL A 425 15.62 5.16 10.14
CA VAL A 425 14.52 5.28 9.18
C VAL A 425 13.16 5.13 9.86
N ALA A 426 12.98 4.11 10.70
CA ALA A 426 11.73 3.90 11.42
C ALA A 426 11.43 5.07 12.38
N LEU A 427 12.43 5.59 13.10
CA LEU A 427 12.27 6.71 14.02
C LEU A 427 11.81 7.98 13.28
N GLN A 428 12.50 8.36 12.21
CA GLN A 428 12.14 9.53 11.39
C GLN A 428 10.76 9.37 10.75
N TYR A 429 10.45 8.18 10.24
CA TYR A 429 9.14 7.91 9.64
C TYR A 429 8.01 8.02 10.65
N ILE A 430 8.13 7.35 11.81
CA ILE A 430 7.09 7.37 12.85
C ILE A 430 6.88 8.81 13.36
N ALA A 431 7.95 9.58 13.57
CA ALA A 431 7.90 10.98 14.00
C ALA A 431 7.11 11.86 13.01
N ALA A 432 7.40 11.74 11.72
CA ALA A 432 6.66 12.42 10.67
C ALA A 432 5.20 11.95 10.59
N TRP A 433 4.96 10.64 10.71
CA TRP A 433 3.63 10.04 10.59
C TRP A 433 2.70 10.49 11.71
N ILE A 434 3.13 10.43 12.98
CA ILE A 434 2.33 10.94 14.12
C ILE A 434 2.21 12.47 14.13
N SER A 435 2.98 13.16 13.28
CA SER A 435 2.88 14.60 13.02
C SER A 435 2.08 14.90 11.74
N GLY A 436 1.35 13.92 11.20
CA GLY A 436 0.42 14.08 10.10
C GLY A 436 0.99 13.87 8.69
N LYS A 437 2.21 13.35 8.55
CA LYS A 437 2.86 13.12 7.24
C LYS A 437 3.24 11.66 7.03
N GLY A 438 2.54 10.98 6.12
CA GLY A 438 2.78 9.55 5.82
C GLY A 438 3.74 9.27 4.66
N CYS A 439 4.11 10.29 3.88
CA CYS A 439 5.00 10.19 2.73
C CYS A 439 6.25 11.03 3.00
N VAL A 440 7.38 10.37 3.31
CA VAL A 440 8.50 11.04 3.99
C VAL A 440 9.82 10.82 3.23
N PRO A 441 10.49 11.90 2.78
CA PRO A 441 11.81 11.77 2.17
C PRO A 441 12.88 11.48 3.24
N ILE A 442 13.46 10.29 3.23
CA ILE A 442 14.52 9.86 4.17
C ILE A 442 15.67 9.26 3.37
N TYR A 443 16.88 9.81 3.56
CA TYR A 443 18.12 9.35 2.92
C TYR A 443 18.02 9.11 1.39
N GLY A 444 17.28 9.98 0.68
CA GLY A 444 17.13 9.90 -0.78
C GLY A 444 16.07 8.91 -1.27
N LEU A 445 15.24 8.38 -0.38
CA LEU A 445 14.08 7.54 -0.70
C LEU A 445 12.80 8.24 -0.22
N MET A 446 11.71 8.04 -0.96
CA MET A 446 10.36 8.42 -0.54
C MET A 446 9.75 7.24 0.22
N GLU A 447 9.75 7.33 1.54
CA GLU A 447 9.34 6.24 2.42
C GLU A 447 7.87 6.34 2.83
N ASP A 448 7.23 5.19 2.97
CA ASP A 448 5.87 4.99 3.46
C ASP A 448 5.86 4.03 4.67
N ALA A 449 4.67 3.67 5.17
CA ALA A 449 4.55 2.90 6.41
C ALA A 449 5.19 1.51 6.31
N ALA A 450 5.14 0.88 5.13
CA ALA A 450 5.74 -0.43 4.90
C ALA A 450 7.25 -0.43 5.19
N THR A 451 7.97 0.67 4.93
CA THR A 451 9.39 0.79 5.27
C THR A 451 9.64 0.74 6.78
N ALA A 452 8.84 1.46 7.56
CA ALA A 452 8.95 1.43 9.03
C ALA A 452 8.51 0.06 9.58
N GLU A 453 7.51 -0.57 8.96
CA GLU A 453 7.03 -1.90 9.33
C GLU A 453 8.10 -2.98 9.17
N ILE A 454 8.75 -3.06 8.00
CA ILE A 454 9.82 -4.04 7.81
C ILE A 454 11.03 -3.74 8.70
N SER A 455 11.34 -2.46 8.94
CA SER A 455 12.47 -2.04 9.78
C SER A 455 12.31 -2.53 11.22
N ARG A 456 11.15 -2.30 11.84
CA ARG A 456 10.88 -2.75 13.22
C ARG A 456 10.67 -4.26 13.32
N THR A 457 10.02 -4.85 12.31
CA THR A 457 9.65 -6.27 12.34
C THR A 457 10.86 -7.19 12.12
N SER A 458 11.81 -6.76 11.28
CA SER A 458 13.09 -7.47 11.10
C SER A 458 13.90 -7.53 12.41
N ILE A 459 14.01 -6.40 13.13
CA ILE A 459 14.69 -6.35 14.43
C ILE A 459 13.95 -7.22 15.46
N TRP A 460 12.62 -7.13 15.53
CA TRP A 460 11.82 -7.97 16.41
C TRP A 460 12.07 -9.46 16.15
N GLN A 461 12.12 -9.89 14.89
CA GLN A 461 12.39 -11.28 14.50
C GLN A 461 13.76 -11.76 14.99
N TRP A 462 14.78 -10.91 14.86
CA TRP A 462 16.12 -11.23 15.32
C TRP A 462 16.21 -11.38 16.84
N ILE A 463 15.51 -10.51 17.59
CA ILE A 463 15.38 -10.62 19.06
C ILE A 463 14.65 -11.92 19.42
N LYS A 464 13.50 -12.19 18.80
CA LYS A 464 12.64 -13.35 19.07
C LYS A 464 13.40 -14.67 18.94
N HIS A 465 14.24 -14.80 17.91
CA HIS A 465 14.96 -16.03 17.59
C HIS A 465 16.42 -16.05 18.08
N GLY A 466 16.81 -15.09 18.94
CA GLY A 466 18.14 -15.04 19.54
C GLY A 466 19.27 -15.01 18.51
N LYS A 467 19.11 -14.24 17.43
CA LYS A 467 20.11 -14.17 16.35
C LYS A 467 21.23 -13.18 16.69
N SER A 468 22.40 -13.41 16.10
CA SER A 468 23.53 -12.49 16.18
C SER A 468 23.67 -11.67 14.90
N LEU A 469 24.22 -10.46 15.08
CA LEU A 469 24.79 -9.66 14.00
C LEU A 469 26.03 -10.37 13.42
N SER A 470 26.43 -10.02 12.21
CA SER A 470 27.61 -10.59 11.53
C SER A 470 28.92 -10.36 12.29
N ASN A 471 28.97 -9.34 13.15
CA ASN A 471 30.09 -9.08 14.06
C ASN A 471 30.07 -9.91 15.36
N GLY A 472 29.13 -10.85 15.50
CA GLY A 472 29.01 -11.76 16.63
C GLY A 472 28.18 -11.25 17.82
N LYS A 473 27.77 -9.97 17.83
CA LYS A 473 26.93 -9.42 18.91
C LYS A 473 25.52 -10.03 18.86
N LEU A 474 25.07 -10.58 20.00
CA LEU A 474 23.71 -11.10 20.15
C LEU A 474 22.69 -9.96 20.14
N ILE A 475 21.64 -10.09 19.32
CA ILE A 475 20.58 -9.09 19.22
C ILE A 475 19.58 -9.31 20.35
N THR A 476 19.48 -8.34 21.24
CA THR A 476 18.62 -8.38 22.43
C THR A 476 17.80 -7.10 22.55
N LYS A 477 16.74 -7.12 23.38
CA LYS A 477 15.96 -5.90 23.71
C LYS A 477 16.87 -4.79 24.26
N ALA A 478 17.84 -5.14 25.12
CA ALA A 478 18.78 -4.19 25.71
C ALA A 478 19.73 -3.59 24.65
N LEU A 479 20.24 -4.42 23.73
CA LEU A 479 21.09 -3.93 22.63
C LEU A 479 20.30 -2.95 21.75
N PHE A 480 19.08 -3.31 21.38
CA PHE A 480 18.21 -2.45 20.59
C PHE A 480 17.90 -1.12 21.30
N ALA A 481 17.56 -1.14 22.60
CA ALA A 481 17.30 0.08 23.36
C ALA A 481 18.52 1.02 23.39
N SER A 482 19.72 0.48 23.62
CA SER A 482 20.98 1.25 23.56
C SER A 482 21.21 1.85 22.17
N MET A 483 21.06 1.04 21.12
CA MET A 483 21.21 1.53 19.74
C MET A 483 20.15 2.59 19.40
N LEU A 484 18.91 2.45 19.89
CA LEU A 484 17.87 3.45 19.68
C LEU A 484 18.24 4.80 20.30
N GLU A 485 18.80 4.82 21.51
CA GLU A 485 19.29 6.07 22.13
C GLU A 485 20.48 6.68 21.38
N GLU A 486 21.39 5.85 20.87
CA GLU A 486 22.53 6.29 20.05
C GLU A 486 22.06 6.89 18.72
N GLU A 487 21.22 6.17 18.00
CA GLU A 487 20.70 6.59 16.69
C GLU A 487 19.72 7.77 16.81
N ALA A 488 18.99 7.90 17.93
CA ALA A 488 18.17 9.09 18.20
C ALA A 488 19.03 10.36 18.26
N LYS A 489 20.24 10.30 18.83
CA LYS A 489 21.18 11.44 18.84
C LYS A 489 21.70 11.76 17.44
N VAL A 490 21.96 10.74 16.63
CA VAL A 490 22.36 10.89 15.22
C VAL A 490 21.23 11.58 14.44
N VAL A 491 20.00 11.05 14.52
CA VAL A 491 18.82 11.64 13.87
C VAL A 491 18.62 13.07 14.32
N LYS A 492 18.71 13.36 15.63
CA LYS A 492 18.58 14.72 16.16
C LYS A 492 19.59 15.69 15.56
N ALA A 493 20.84 15.26 15.39
CA ALA A 493 21.88 16.07 14.75
C ALA A 493 21.61 16.28 13.24
N GLU A 494 21.05 15.28 12.55
CA GLU A 494 20.73 15.35 11.12
C GLU A 494 19.51 16.25 10.82
N VAL A 495 18.42 16.11 11.59
CA VAL A 495 17.17 16.87 11.35
C VAL A 495 17.18 18.26 11.98
N GLY A 496 18.05 18.47 12.98
CA GLY A 496 18.18 19.72 13.74
C GLY A 496 17.14 19.90 14.85
N GLU A 497 17.46 20.78 15.81
CA GLU A 497 16.63 21.02 17.01
C GLU A 497 15.21 21.50 16.69
N ALA A 498 15.03 22.34 15.67
CA ALA A 498 13.71 22.86 15.29
C ALA A 498 12.78 21.72 14.82
N THR A 499 13.23 20.91 13.85
CA THR A 499 12.47 19.77 13.36
C THR A 499 12.21 18.74 14.46
N TRP A 500 13.20 18.49 15.32
CA TRP A 500 13.03 17.57 16.46
C TRP A 500 11.90 18.02 17.39
N ALA A 501 11.88 19.30 17.75
CA ALA A 501 10.85 19.88 18.60
C ALA A 501 9.46 19.91 17.95
N GLU A 502 9.41 20.09 16.63
CA GLU A 502 8.15 20.14 15.86
C GLU A 502 7.54 18.74 15.63
N GLN A 503 8.33 17.68 15.47
CA GLN A 503 7.86 16.39 14.94
C GLN A 503 7.74 15.24 15.96
N ASN A 504 7.36 15.50 17.22
CA ASN A 504 7.02 14.46 18.21
C ASN A 504 8.05 13.30 18.37
N PHE A 505 9.34 13.55 18.14
CA PHE A 505 10.36 12.48 18.09
C PHE A 505 10.45 11.67 19.38
N ASP A 506 10.23 12.29 20.55
CA ASP A 506 10.25 11.59 21.84
C ASP A 506 9.12 10.54 21.94
N ARG A 507 7.93 10.87 21.42
CA ARG A 507 6.79 9.92 21.34
C ARG A 507 7.08 8.83 20.32
N ALA A 508 7.68 9.18 19.19
CA ALA A 508 8.07 8.21 18.16
C ALA A 508 9.13 7.23 18.67
N GLN A 509 10.11 7.70 19.43
CA GLN A 509 11.13 6.86 20.06
C GLN A 509 10.50 5.89 21.07
N THR A 510 9.59 6.39 21.91
CA THR A 510 8.85 5.55 22.87
C THR A 510 8.04 4.47 22.14
N LEU A 511 7.27 4.86 21.13
CA LEU A 511 6.47 3.92 20.35
C LEU A 511 7.34 2.86 19.65
N LEU A 512 8.44 3.28 19.02
CA LEU A 512 9.36 2.36 18.33
C LEU A 512 10.00 1.38 19.32
N LEU A 513 10.35 1.84 20.53
CA LEU A 513 10.84 0.99 21.60
C LEU A 513 9.82 -0.09 21.97
N ASP A 514 8.58 0.32 22.24
CA ASP A 514 7.51 -0.56 22.69
C ASP A 514 7.17 -1.64 21.65
N ILE A 515 6.92 -1.25 20.40
CA ILE A 515 6.49 -2.20 19.35
C ILE A 515 7.59 -3.17 18.92
N THR A 516 8.87 -2.80 19.09
CA THR A 516 10.02 -3.63 18.70
C THR A 516 10.48 -4.56 19.82
N THR A 517 10.26 -4.18 21.09
CA THR A 517 10.67 -4.97 22.26
C THR A 517 9.53 -5.74 22.92
N SER A 518 8.29 -5.61 22.45
CA SER A 518 7.16 -6.42 22.88
C SER A 518 7.40 -7.92 22.67
N ASP A 519 6.93 -8.77 23.60
CA ASP A 519 7.01 -10.24 23.46
C ASP A 519 6.11 -10.77 22.33
N GLN A 520 5.01 -10.08 22.08
CA GLN A 520 4.10 -10.35 20.97
C GLN A 520 4.36 -9.32 19.87
N LEU A 521 4.50 -9.81 18.63
CA LEU A 521 4.65 -8.93 17.48
C LEU A 521 3.34 -8.18 17.24
N VAL A 522 3.37 -6.85 17.35
CA VAL A 522 2.22 -6.01 16.96
C VAL A 522 1.96 -6.18 15.46
N ASP A 523 0.71 -6.37 15.04
CA ASP A 523 0.40 -6.65 13.64
C ASP A 523 0.75 -5.49 12.71
N PHE A 524 0.44 -4.26 13.12
CA PHE A 524 0.73 -3.05 12.37
C PHE A 524 1.09 -1.90 13.32
N LEU A 525 2.17 -1.17 13.05
CA LEU A 525 2.59 0.01 13.80
C LEU A 525 1.55 1.13 13.73
N THR A 526 0.78 1.19 12.65
CA THR A 526 -0.26 2.20 12.41
C THR A 526 -1.36 2.14 13.46
N LEU A 527 -1.66 0.98 14.04
CA LEU A 527 -2.71 0.82 15.06
C LEU A 527 -2.40 1.60 16.35
N PRO A 528 -1.25 1.36 17.04
CA PRO A 528 -0.89 2.18 18.19
C PRO A 528 -0.51 3.61 17.80
N ALA A 529 0.13 3.83 16.64
CA ALA A 529 0.47 5.18 16.19
C ALA A 529 -0.78 6.04 15.96
N TYR A 530 -1.87 5.46 15.44
CA TYR A 530 -3.11 6.20 15.18
C TYR A 530 -3.75 6.75 16.46
N GLN A 531 -3.49 6.15 17.63
CA GLN A 531 -3.94 6.70 18.91
C GLN A 531 -3.16 7.96 19.33
N LEU A 532 -2.00 8.20 18.71
CA LEU A 532 -1.16 9.36 18.96
C LEU A 532 -1.45 10.53 18.00
N LEU A 533 -2.18 10.25 16.92
CA LEU A 533 -2.69 11.24 15.98
C LEU A 533 -3.92 11.96 16.53
N ASP A 534 -4.04 13.22 16.10
CA ASP A 534 -5.02 14.28 16.44
C ASP A 534 -4.52 15.34 17.44
#